data_AF-A0A2Y0YTI8-F1
#
_entry.id   AF-A0A2Y0YTI8-F1
#
_cell.length_a   1.000
_cell.length_b   1.000
_cell.length_c   1.000
_cell.angle_alpha   90.00
_cell.angle_beta   90.00
_cell.angle_gamma   90.00
#
_symmetry.space_group_name_H-M   'P 1'
#
loop_
_entity.id
_entity.type
_entity.pdbx_description
1 polymer ?
#
loop_
_entity_poly.entity_id
_entity_poly.type
_entity_poly.pdbx_seq_one_letter_code
_entity_poly.pdbx_strand_id
1 'polypeptide(L)'
;MKVKDGKGDEYDAICKKPFRINSGNITLDYLGGSCPFEINTNPERWNTIKPGRSFLLSITLNDMYAFIPGDNYYFIKSSGYKFVNDKWFTLKSINNIFLYFLNLKINCADDFFDINNFTTCDNLLLDEKKHFFINQLWAIEDEKNSIYVTPDEISISIDGDNLKLPY
;
A
#
# COMPACT_ATOMS: atom_id res chain seq x y z
N MET A 1 6.15 -14.34 -3.75
CA MET A 1 6.13 -14.33 -5.23
C MET A 1 6.81 -13.07 -5.71
N LYS A 2 7.89 -13.17 -6.50
CA LYS A 2 8.48 -11.99 -7.14
C LYS A 2 7.83 -11.76 -8.50
N VAL A 3 7.22 -10.59 -8.70
CA VAL A 3 6.62 -10.15 -9.96
C VAL A 3 7.70 -9.46 -10.77
N LYS A 4 7.88 -9.88 -12.02
CA LYS A 4 8.74 -9.19 -12.98
C LYS A 4 7.95 -8.10 -13.66
N ASP A 5 8.47 -6.87 -13.66
CA ASP A 5 7.90 -5.82 -14.49
C ASP A 5 8.22 -6.05 -15.98
N GLY A 6 7.69 -5.19 -16.85
CA GLY A 6 7.96 -5.25 -18.30
C GLY A 6 9.43 -5.01 -18.69
N LYS A 7 10.31 -4.68 -17.73
CA LYS A 7 11.76 -4.51 -17.89
C LYS A 7 12.56 -5.68 -17.30
N GLY A 8 11.90 -6.60 -16.60
CA GLY A 8 12.50 -7.79 -16.00
C GLY A 8 12.92 -7.62 -14.54
N ASP A 9 12.64 -6.48 -13.92
CA ASP A 9 12.97 -6.22 -12.51
C ASP A 9 12.02 -6.99 -11.59
N GLU A 10 12.57 -7.72 -10.62
CA GLU A 10 11.82 -8.57 -9.69
C GLU A 10 11.42 -7.82 -8.42
N TYR A 11 10.11 -7.65 -8.20
CA TYR A 11 9.53 -7.01 -7.01
C TYR A 11 8.71 -8.01 -6.21
N ASP A 12 8.66 -7.87 -4.89
CA ASP A 12 7.73 -8.67 -4.10
C ASP A 12 6.28 -8.38 -4.52
N ALA A 13 5.46 -9.43 -4.67
CA ALA A 13 4.04 -9.31 -5.07
C ALA A 13 3.19 -8.51 -4.08
N ILE A 14 3.71 -8.31 -2.88
CA ILE A 14 3.18 -7.43 -1.87
C ILE A 14 4.30 -6.53 -1.42
N CYS A 15 3.96 -5.26 -1.30
CA CYS A 15 4.85 -4.22 -0.90
C CYS A 15 4.15 -3.38 0.17
N LYS A 16 4.69 -3.37 1.40
CA LYS A 16 4.06 -2.98 2.70
C LYS A 16 3.52 -4.21 3.46
N LYS A 17 3.11 -4.03 4.72
CA LYS A 17 2.49 -5.02 5.61
C LYS A 17 0.95 -4.97 5.47
N PRO A 18 0.32 -5.52 4.41
CA PRO A 18 -1.12 -5.42 4.21
C PRO A 18 -1.91 -6.40 5.07
N PHE A 19 -1.23 -7.34 5.74
CA PHE A 19 -1.87 -8.26 6.68
C PHE A 19 -1.29 -8.08 8.07
N ARG A 20 -2.18 -8.00 9.04
CA ARG A 20 -1.87 -8.23 10.45
C ARG A 20 -2.29 -9.65 10.76
N ILE A 21 -1.32 -10.49 11.10
CA ILE A 21 -1.52 -11.91 11.41
C ILE A 21 -1.13 -12.12 12.87
N ASN A 22 -2.07 -12.61 13.68
CA ASN A 22 -1.83 -12.87 15.10
C ASN A 22 -2.10 -14.34 15.44
N SER A 23 -1.32 -14.93 16.35
CA SER A 23 -1.62 -16.19 17.05
C SER A 23 -1.62 -15.90 18.56
N GLY A 24 -2.81 -15.90 19.18
CA GLY A 24 -2.98 -15.40 20.54
C GLY A 24 -2.44 -13.96 20.69
N ASN A 25 -1.43 -13.78 21.55
CA ASN A 25 -0.79 -12.48 21.79
C ASN A 25 0.44 -12.22 20.90
N ILE A 26 0.79 -13.14 20.00
CA ILE A 26 1.95 -13.01 19.11
C ILE A 26 1.47 -12.43 17.78
N THR A 27 2.08 -11.34 17.33
CA THR A 27 1.90 -10.82 15.98
C THR A 27 3.04 -11.32 15.10
N LEU A 28 2.74 -11.88 13.94
CA LEU A 28 3.78 -12.30 12.99
C LEU A 28 4.50 -11.10 12.38
N ASP A 29 5.81 -11.26 12.22
CA ASP A 29 6.65 -10.30 11.53
C ASP A 29 6.42 -10.35 10.02
N TYR A 30 6.38 -9.16 9.42
CA TYR A 30 6.35 -9.02 7.98
C TYR A 30 7.79 -8.94 7.48
N LEU A 31 8.12 -9.84 6.57
CA LEU A 31 9.46 -10.13 6.08
C LEU A 31 9.63 -9.77 4.60
N GLY A 32 8.58 -9.28 3.95
CA GLY A 32 8.63 -8.82 2.56
C GLY A 32 9.15 -7.40 2.41
N GLY A 33 9.32 -6.96 1.17
CA GLY A 33 9.79 -5.63 0.81
C GLY A 33 8.75 -4.52 0.99
N SER A 34 9.22 -3.29 0.76
CA SER A 34 8.41 -2.09 0.71
C SER A 34 8.41 -1.48 -0.70
N CYS A 35 7.30 -0.89 -1.12
CA CYS A 35 7.21 -0.20 -2.40
C CYS A 35 6.28 1.03 -2.31
N PRO A 36 6.54 2.06 -3.14
CA PRO A 36 5.83 3.35 -3.13
C PRO A 36 4.51 3.32 -3.93
N PHE A 37 3.60 2.38 -3.66
CA PHE A 37 2.38 2.21 -4.49
C PHE A 37 1.35 3.33 -4.36
N GLU A 38 1.14 3.89 -3.17
CA GLU A 38 0.12 4.94 -2.95
C GLU A 38 0.51 6.31 -3.56
N ILE A 39 1.75 6.42 -4.05
CA ILE A 39 2.31 7.62 -4.67
C ILE A 39 2.25 7.51 -6.19
N ASN A 40 2.15 6.28 -6.72
CA ASN A 40 2.27 6.06 -8.14
C ASN A 40 0.93 6.32 -8.83
N THR A 41 0.90 7.42 -9.57
CA THR A 41 -0.26 7.89 -10.34
C THR A 41 -0.28 7.35 -11.76
N ASN A 42 0.69 6.52 -12.17
CA ASN A 42 0.68 5.87 -13.48
C ASN A 42 -0.45 4.81 -13.52
N PRO A 43 -1.49 4.98 -14.35
CA PRO A 43 -2.57 4.01 -14.46
C PRO A 43 -2.11 2.61 -14.85
N GLU A 44 -0.97 2.46 -15.53
CA GLU A 44 -0.42 1.15 -15.93
C GLU A 44 0.00 0.28 -14.74
N ARG A 45 0.23 0.88 -13.57
CA ARG A 45 0.52 0.14 -12.33
C ARG A 45 -0.73 -0.23 -11.53
N TRP A 46 -1.91 0.08 -12.05
CA TRP A 46 -3.20 -0.21 -11.42
C TRP A 46 -3.99 -1.24 -12.23
N ASN A 47 -4.76 -2.06 -11.52
CA ASN A 47 -5.66 -3.01 -12.16
C ASN A 47 -7.04 -2.38 -12.37
N THR A 48 -7.52 -2.30 -13.61
CA THR A 48 -8.86 -1.80 -13.93
C THR A 48 -9.91 -2.88 -13.69
N ILE A 49 -10.92 -2.58 -12.87
CA ILE A 49 -12.07 -3.46 -12.64
C ILE A 49 -13.25 -2.95 -13.48
N LYS A 50 -13.67 -3.76 -14.45
CA LYS A 50 -14.82 -3.41 -15.32
C LYS A 50 -16.14 -3.62 -14.56
N PRO A 51 -17.17 -2.78 -14.79
CA PRO A 51 -18.49 -2.98 -14.20
C PRO A 51 -19.03 -4.39 -14.46
N GLY A 52 -19.59 -5.02 -13.42
CA GLY A 52 -20.14 -6.37 -13.50
C GLY A 52 -19.11 -7.48 -13.67
N ARG A 53 -17.81 -7.19 -13.57
CA ARG A 53 -16.76 -8.22 -13.59
C ARG A 53 -16.16 -8.42 -12.21
N SER A 54 -15.89 -9.68 -11.90
CA SER A 54 -15.16 -10.09 -10.72
C SER A 54 -13.66 -10.06 -11.00
N PHE A 55 -12.89 -9.68 -9.99
CA PHE A 55 -11.43 -9.78 -9.98
C PHE A 55 -11.04 -10.75 -8.87
N LEU A 56 -10.10 -11.66 -9.15
CA LEU A 56 -9.58 -12.61 -8.17
C LEU A 56 -8.12 -12.26 -7.88
N LEU A 57 -7.83 -12.01 -6.61
CA LEU A 57 -6.47 -11.81 -6.11
C LEU A 57 -6.09 -13.02 -5.26
N SER A 58 -4.98 -13.67 -5.61
CA SER A 58 -4.40 -14.75 -4.80
C SER A 58 -3.06 -14.29 -4.23
N ILE A 59 -2.89 -14.48 -2.93
CA ILE A 59 -1.71 -14.04 -2.19
C ILE A 59 -1.22 -15.21 -1.33
N THR A 60 0.06 -15.54 -1.47
CA THR A 60 0.75 -16.53 -0.65
C THR A 60 1.42 -15.84 0.54
N LEU A 61 0.93 -16.09 1.75
CA LEU A 61 1.38 -15.38 2.96
C LEU A 61 2.73 -15.88 3.49
N ASN A 62 3.02 -17.18 3.39
CA ASN A 62 4.27 -17.76 3.93
C ASN A 62 5.53 -17.37 3.14
N ASP A 63 5.37 -16.68 2.01
CA ASP A 63 6.50 -16.03 1.31
C ASP A 63 6.99 -14.76 2.03
N MET A 64 6.18 -14.20 2.93
CA MET A 64 6.41 -12.86 3.52
C MET A 64 6.14 -12.81 5.03
N TYR A 65 5.62 -13.88 5.61
CA TYR A 65 5.36 -13.99 7.04
C TYR A 65 5.93 -15.32 7.51
N ALA A 66 6.70 -15.29 8.60
CA ALA A 66 7.17 -16.50 9.25
C ALA A 66 6.08 -17.03 10.18
N PHE A 67 5.48 -18.16 9.81
CA PHE A 67 4.52 -18.87 10.66
C PHE A 67 5.26 -19.60 11.79
N ILE A 68 4.60 -19.72 12.94
CA ILE A 68 5.17 -20.35 14.13
C ILE A 68 5.14 -21.87 13.92
N PRO A 69 6.23 -22.59 14.20
CA PRO A 69 6.27 -24.06 14.15
C PRO A 69 5.11 -24.75 14.89
N GLY A 70 4.68 -25.88 14.33
CA GLY A 70 3.55 -26.69 14.81
C GLY A 70 2.15 -26.10 14.56
N ASP A 71 1.14 -26.78 15.10
CA ASP A 71 -0.27 -26.40 14.96
C ASP A 71 -0.62 -25.14 15.76
N ASN A 72 -0.89 -24.05 15.03
CA ASN A 72 -1.24 -22.77 15.61
C ASN A 72 -2.53 -22.21 15.01
N TYR A 73 -3.28 -21.46 15.81
CA TYR A 73 -4.52 -20.80 15.39
C TYR A 73 -4.26 -19.32 15.10
N TYR A 74 -4.54 -18.88 13.88
CA TYR A 74 -4.23 -17.54 13.40
C TYR A 74 -5.48 -16.71 13.13
N PHE A 75 -5.40 -15.42 13.43
CA PHE A 75 -6.33 -14.37 13.02
C PHE A 75 -5.64 -13.48 11.99
N ILE A 76 -6.18 -13.43 10.78
CA ILE A 76 -5.62 -12.73 9.63
C ILE A 76 -6.55 -11.58 9.27
N LYS A 77 -6.05 -10.36 9.43
CA LYS A 77 -6.77 -9.13 9.10
C LYS A 77 -6.02 -8.35 8.03
N SER A 78 -6.71 -7.97 6.96
CA SER A 78 -6.15 -7.09 5.94
C SER A 78 -6.20 -5.62 6.38
N SER A 79 -5.24 -4.81 5.94
CA SER A 79 -5.24 -3.34 6.08
C SER A 79 -6.27 -2.67 5.18
N GLY A 80 -6.89 -3.42 4.26
CA GLY A 80 -7.81 -2.92 3.26
C GLY A 80 -7.11 -2.56 1.95
N TYR A 81 -7.91 -2.57 0.88
CA TYR A 81 -7.48 -2.27 -0.48
C TYR A 81 -8.11 -0.96 -0.93
N LYS A 82 -7.28 -0.07 -1.50
CA LYS A 82 -7.74 1.19 -2.07
C LYS A 82 -8.28 0.97 -3.48
N PHE A 83 -9.50 1.43 -3.72
CA PHE A 83 -10.11 1.52 -5.03
C PHE A 83 -10.23 2.99 -5.38
N VAL A 84 -9.94 3.34 -6.62
CA VAL A 84 -9.96 4.72 -7.10
C VAL A 84 -10.75 4.78 -8.40
N ASN A 85 -11.30 5.95 -8.71
CA ASN A 85 -11.94 6.22 -9.99
C ASN A 85 -11.00 7.00 -10.94
N ASP A 86 -11.41 7.17 -12.20
CA ASP A 86 -10.59 7.89 -13.20
C ASP A 86 -10.31 9.36 -12.83
N LYS A 87 -11.22 10.01 -12.06
CA LYS A 87 -11.01 11.38 -11.58
C LYS A 87 -9.86 11.45 -10.59
N TRP A 88 -9.65 10.42 -9.78
CA TRP A 88 -8.53 10.36 -8.84
C TRP A 88 -7.19 10.51 -9.57
N PHE A 89 -6.98 9.76 -10.67
CA PHE A 89 -5.77 9.86 -11.48
C PHE A 89 -5.58 11.26 -12.07
N THR A 90 -6.66 11.83 -12.62
CA THR A 90 -6.64 13.17 -13.22
C THR A 90 -6.25 14.24 -12.19
N LEU A 91 -6.89 14.23 -11.02
CA LEU A 91 -6.64 15.19 -9.95
C LEU A 91 -5.24 15.04 -9.38
N LYS A 92 -4.76 13.82 -9.13
CA LYS A 92 -3.38 13.60 -8.69
C LYS A 92 -2.36 14.08 -9.72
N SER A 93 -2.62 13.88 -11.01
CA SER A 93 -1.75 14.42 -12.08
C SER A 93 -1.70 15.95 -12.06
N ILE A 94 -2.84 16.61 -11.89
CA ILE A 94 -2.91 18.09 -11.75
C ILE A 94 -2.13 18.55 -10.52
N ASN A 95 -2.29 17.86 -9.39
CA ASN A 95 -1.60 18.20 -8.13
C ASN A 95 -0.08 18.04 -8.26
N ASN A 96 0.39 17.00 -8.94
CA ASN A 96 1.82 16.80 -9.24
C ASN A 96 2.38 17.93 -10.13
N ILE A 97 1.64 18.34 -11.17
CA ILE A 97 2.02 19.47 -12.02
C ILE A 97 2.05 20.78 -11.21
N PHE A 98 1.06 20.98 -10.33
CA PHE A 98 0.99 22.15 -9.47
C PHE A 98 2.19 22.22 -8.51
N LEU A 99 2.54 21.11 -7.86
CA LEU A 99 3.76 21.00 -7.03
C LEU A 99 5.02 21.36 -7.80
N TYR A 100 5.14 20.83 -9.02
CA TYR A 100 6.26 21.13 -9.92
C TYR A 100 6.37 22.63 -10.22
N PHE A 101 5.27 23.29 -10.57
CA PHE A 101 5.24 24.74 -10.82
C PHE A 101 5.54 25.59 -9.59
N LEU A 102 5.10 25.15 -8.41
CA LEU A 102 5.44 25.84 -7.17
C LEU A 102 6.91 25.65 -6.76
N ASN A 103 7.71 24.92 -7.55
CA ASN A 103 9.09 24.53 -7.24
C ASN A 103 9.22 23.96 -5.81
N LEU A 104 8.15 23.30 -5.35
CA LEU A 104 8.17 22.54 -4.12
C LEU A 104 8.95 21.27 -4.43
N LYS A 105 10.29 21.38 -4.41
CA LYS A 105 11.17 20.22 -4.47
C LYS A 105 11.02 19.48 -3.17
N ILE A 106 10.24 18.41 -3.24
CA ILE A 106 10.14 17.48 -2.14
C ILE A 106 11.38 16.60 -2.17
N ASN A 107 12.47 17.09 -1.57
CA ASN A 107 13.67 16.30 -1.31
C ASN A 107 13.41 15.41 -0.10
N CYS A 108 12.64 14.34 -0.28
CA CYS A 108 12.64 13.24 0.68
C CYS A 108 13.83 12.35 0.32
N ALA A 109 14.80 12.25 1.22
CA ALA A 109 15.97 11.39 1.04
C ALA A 109 15.61 9.90 1.13
N ASP A 110 14.41 9.58 1.61
CA ASP A 110 13.86 8.24 1.64
C ASP A 110 12.67 8.16 0.67
N ASP A 111 12.65 7.12 -0.17
CA ASP A 111 11.67 6.81 -1.22
C ASP A 111 10.22 6.58 -0.70
N PHE A 112 9.89 7.07 0.50
CA PHE A 112 8.63 6.88 1.19
C PHE A 112 7.88 8.19 1.33
N PHE A 113 7.13 8.53 0.29
CA PHE A 113 6.18 9.62 0.32
C PHE A 113 4.81 9.12 0.81
N ASP A 114 4.53 9.15 2.11
CA ASP A 114 3.15 8.91 2.57
C ASP A 114 2.38 10.24 2.54
N ILE A 115 1.38 10.36 1.68
CA ILE A 115 0.54 11.56 1.58
C ILE A 115 -0.19 11.84 2.91
N ASN A 116 -0.40 10.81 3.74
CA ASN A 116 -1.00 10.94 5.05
C ASN A 116 0.02 11.32 6.15
N ASN A 117 1.32 11.31 5.84
CA ASN A 117 2.41 11.59 6.76
C ASN A 117 3.42 12.54 6.08
N PHE A 118 2.99 13.80 5.89
CA PHE A 118 3.89 14.93 5.58
C PHE A 118 5.03 15.14 6.60
N THR A 119 5.05 14.33 7.66
CA THR A 119 5.91 14.44 8.85
C THR A 119 7.32 13.90 8.67
N THR A 120 7.65 13.18 7.60
CA THR A 120 9.00 12.62 7.41
C THR A 120 9.87 13.33 6.37
N CYS A 121 9.36 14.38 5.73
CA CYS A 121 10.17 15.19 4.82
C CYS A 121 10.52 16.53 5.48
N ASP A 122 11.55 16.50 6.33
CA ASP A 122 12.05 17.62 7.14
C ASP A 122 12.41 18.89 6.35
N ASN A 123 12.47 18.82 5.01
CA ASN A 123 12.86 19.94 4.16
C ASN A 123 11.71 20.63 3.41
N LEU A 124 10.45 20.23 3.57
CA LEU A 124 9.32 21.06 3.11
C LEU A 124 8.97 22.08 4.17
N LEU A 125 9.69 23.21 4.18
CA LEU A 125 9.17 24.45 4.76
C LEU A 125 8.01 24.96 3.90
N LEU A 126 6.88 24.25 3.95
CA LEU A 126 5.60 24.77 3.52
C LEU A 126 5.21 25.82 4.54
N ASP A 127 5.02 27.06 4.10
CA ASP A 127 4.32 28.02 4.94
C ASP A 127 2.92 27.46 5.28
N GLU A 128 2.36 27.86 6.43
CA GLU A 128 1.10 27.31 6.95
C GLU A 128 -0.04 27.36 5.91
N LYS A 129 -0.02 28.34 4.99
CA LYS A 129 -1.04 28.51 3.95
C LYS A 129 -0.89 27.46 2.85
N LYS A 130 0.34 27.16 2.42
CA LYS A 130 0.60 26.07 1.48
C LYS A 130 0.33 24.71 2.11
N HIS A 131 0.68 24.52 3.39
CA HIS A 131 0.35 23.29 4.13
C HIS A 131 -1.17 23.08 4.24
N PHE A 132 -1.93 24.13 4.56
CA PHE A 132 -3.40 24.09 4.58
C PHE A 132 -3.97 23.74 3.21
N PHE A 133 -3.53 24.43 2.15
CA PHE A 133 -4.03 24.22 0.79
C PHE A 133 -3.77 22.78 0.30
N ILE A 134 -2.55 22.30 0.51
CA ILE A 134 -2.11 20.97 0.10
C ILE A 134 -2.84 19.88 0.88
N ASN A 135 -2.86 19.95 2.21
CA ASN A 135 -3.41 18.87 3.02
C ASN A 135 -4.92 18.82 3.01
N GLN A 136 -5.62 19.96 3.02
CA GLN A 136 -7.07 19.95 3.08
C GLN A 136 -7.69 19.64 1.71
N LEU A 137 -7.27 20.32 0.63
CA LEU A 137 -7.91 20.12 -0.67
C LEU A 137 -7.58 18.74 -1.24
N TRP A 138 -6.33 18.28 -1.14
CA TRP A 138 -5.96 17.00 -1.72
C TRP A 138 -6.46 15.81 -0.93
N ALA A 139 -6.57 15.90 0.40
CA ALA A 139 -7.20 14.85 1.19
C ALA A 139 -8.70 14.75 0.86
N ILE A 140 -9.40 15.88 0.76
CA ILE A 140 -10.82 15.90 0.39
C ILE A 140 -11.03 15.30 -1.02
N GLU A 141 -10.17 15.63 -1.98
CA GLU A 141 -10.25 15.07 -3.33
C GLU A 141 -9.91 13.58 -3.38
N ASP A 142 -8.96 13.14 -2.56
CA ASP A 142 -8.58 11.73 -2.43
C ASP A 142 -9.74 10.91 -1.85
N GLU A 143 -10.35 11.37 -0.76
CA GLU A 143 -11.49 10.73 -0.11
C GLU A 143 -12.73 10.68 -1.01
N LYS A 144 -12.98 11.74 -1.80
CA LYS A 144 -14.12 11.77 -2.73
C LYS A 144 -13.99 10.82 -3.92
N ASN A 145 -12.76 10.48 -4.29
CA ASN A 145 -12.47 9.72 -5.50
C ASN A 145 -11.80 8.37 -5.21
N SER A 146 -11.76 7.98 -3.95
CA SER A 146 -11.29 6.67 -3.53
C SER A 146 -12.16 6.08 -2.44
N ILE A 147 -12.12 4.76 -2.33
CA ILE A 147 -12.72 4.01 -1.23
C ILE A 147 -11.70 2.99 -0.73
N TYR A 148 -11.68 2.72 0.57
CA TYR A 148 -10.96 1.60 1.13
C TYR A 148 -11.94 0.49 1.45
N VAL A 149 -11.70 -0.70 0.88
CA VAL A 149 -12.48 -1.89 1.17
C VAL A 149 -11.61 -2.84 1.98
N THR A 150 -12.05 -3.12 3.20
CA THR A 150 -11.36 -4.02 4.12
C THR A 150 -12.10 -5.34 4.17
N PRO A 151 -11.49 -6.45 3.72
CA PRO A 151 -12.06 -7.78 3.91
C PRO A 151 -12.27 -8.11 5.38
N ASP A 152 -13.22 -9.00 5.64
CA ASP A 152 -13.43 -9.56 6.97
C ASP A 152 -12.18 -10.28 7.48
N GLU A 153 -12.03 -10.30 8.80
CA GLU A 153 -10.99 -11.08 9.45
C GLU A 153 -11.26 -12.58 9.24
N ILE A 154 -10.21 -13.31 8.88
CA ILE A 154 -10.25 -14.75 8.70
C ILE A 154 -9.54 -15.40 9.87
N SER A 155 -10.09 -16.51 10.38
CA SER A 155 -9.42 -17.32 11.38
C SER A 155 -9.18 -18.73 10.87
N ILE A 156 -7.98 -19.27 11.09
CA ILE A 156 -7.52 -20.52 10.48
C ILE A 156 -6.46 -21.22 11.33
N SER A 157 -6.52 -22.55 11.42
CA SER A 157 -5.44 -23.39 11.95
C SER A 157 -4.42 -23.71 10.86
N ILE A 158 -3.15 -23.51 11.16
CA ILE A 158 -2.04 -23.78 10.24
C ILE A 158 -0.95 -24.51 11.02
N ASP A 159 -0.47 -25.62 10.47
CA ASP A 159 0.74 -26.29 10.91
C ASP A 159 1.96 -25.61 10.28
N GLY A 160 2.69 -24.84 11.07
CA GLY A 160 3.87 -24.11 10.61
C GLY A 160 5.04 -25.01 10.21
N ASP A 161 5.09 -26.26 10.68
CA ASP A 161 6.18 -27.20 10.34
C ASP A 161 6.09 -27.66 8.88
N ASN A 162 4.88 -27.63 8.32
CA ASN A 162 4.60 -28.01 6.94
C ASN A 162 4.69 -26.84 5.95
N LEU A 163 5.03 -25.64 6.44
CA LEU A 163 5.19 -24.46 5.60
C LEU A 163 6.63 -24.23 5.19
N LYS A 164 6.83 -23.87 3.92
CA LYS A 164 8.12 -23.35 3.47
C LYS A 164 8.37 -22.01 4.19
N LEU A 165 9.53 -21.90 4.85
CA LEU A 165 10.00 -20.65 5.42
C LEU A 165 10.25 -19.62 4.30
N PRO A 166 10.09 -18.31 4.59
CA PRO A 166 10.32 -17.25 3.61
C PRO A 166 11.79 -17.11 3.13
N TYR A 167 12.69 -18.00 3.56
CA TYR A 167 14.11 -18.05 3.19
C TYR A 167 14.55 -19.48 2.86
#